data_AF-A0A2D4LT63-F1
#
_entry.id   AF-A0A2D4LT63-F1
#
_cell.length_a   1.000
_cell.length_b   1.000
_cell.length_c   1.000
_cell.angle_alpha   90.00
_cell.angle_beta   90.00
_cell.angle_gamma   90.00
#
_symmetry.space_group_name_H-M   'P 1'
#
loop_
_entity.id
_entity.type
_entity.pdbx_description
1 polymer ?
#
loop_
_entity_poly.entity_id
_entity_poly.type
_entity_poly.pdbx_seq_one_letter_code
_entity_poly.pdbx_strand_id
1 'polypeptide(L)'
;MTMMGDASEMLAAALEQMDGIIAGSKALEYSNGLFDCQSPTSPFMGSLRVLHLVEDLRGLLEIMEIDEKEGLRCQVPDSTAEVLMEWLQNQMVRPANGSL
;
A
#
# COMPACT_ATOMS: atom_id res chain seq x y z
N MET A 1 19.87 -23.12 45.12
CA MET A 1 19.47 -24.01 44.01
C MET A 1 18.97 -23.10 42.90
N THR A 2 19.90 -22.75 42.04
CA THR A 2 19.84 -21.64 41.08
C THR A 2 19.53 -22.14 39.68
N MET A 3 18.83 -21.31 38.88
CA MET A 3 18.74 -21.36 37.41
C MET A 3 17.94 -22.46 36.72
N MET A 4 17.13 -23.28 37.40
CA MET A 4 16.20 -24.20 36.70
C MET A 4 14.77 -23.63 36.54
N GLY A 5 14.39 -22.65 37.36
CA GLY A 5 13.08 -21.97 37.27
C GLY A 5 13.01 -20.98 36.11
N ASP A 6 14.00 -20.08 36.00
CA ASP A 6 14.02 -19.03 34.98
C ASP A 6 13.98 -19.56 33.54
N ALA A 7 14.68 -20.66 33.25
CA ALA A 7 14.68 -21.24 31.89
C ALA A 7 13.34 -21.91 31.56
N SER A 8 12.71 -22.56 32.55
CA SER A 8 11.39 -23.19 32.37
C SER A 8 10.28 -22.14 32.24
N GLU A 9 10.35 -21.06 33.02
CA GLU A 9 9.40 -19.93 32.94
C GLU A 9 9.58 -19.15 31.63
N MET A 10 10.83 -18.94 31.19
CA MET A 10 11.11 -18.31 29.89
C MET A 10 10.59 -19.14 28.73
N LEU A 11 10.72 -20.48 28.79
CA LEU A 11 10.16 -21.38 27.79
C LEU A 11 8.62 -21.33 27.81
N ALA A 12 7.99 -21.37 28.98
CA ALA A 12 6.53 -21.28 29.11
C ALA A 12 5.98 -19.95 28.59
N ALA A 13 6.65 -18.84 28.92
CA ALA A 13 6.31 -17.51 28.40
C ALA A 13 6.50 -17.41 26.88
N ALA A 14 7.55 -18.04 26.32
CA ALA A 14 7.77 -18.07 24.89
C ALA A 14 6.69 -18.87 24.14
N LEU A 15 6.24 -20.01 24.71
CA LEU A 15 5.15 -20.81 24.13
C LEU A 15 3.80 -20.09 24.19
N GLU A 16 3.49 -19.39 25.29
CA GLU A 16 2.29 -18.55 25.38
C GLU A 16 2.33 -17.35 24.41
N GLN A 17 3.53 -16.85 24.10
CA GLN A 17 3.70 -15.81 23.07
C GLN A 17 3.41 -16.36 21.67
N MET A 18 3.84 -17.59 21.36
CA MET A 18 3.54 -18.25 20.08
C MET A 18 2.04 -18.53 19.92
N ASP A 19 1.37 -19.02 20.97
CA ASP A 19 -0.08 -19.26 20.94
C ASP A 19 -0.87 -17.95 20.75
N GLY A 20 -0.42 -16.87 21.41
CA GLY A 20 -1.00 -15.54 21.21
C GLY A 20 -0.86 -15.00 19.78
N ILE A 21 0.21 -15.36 19.05
CA ILE A 21 0.37 -14.97 17.64
C ILE A 21 -0.48 -15.84 16.71
N ILE A 22 -0.53 -17.16 16.95
CA ILE A 22 -1.29 -18.10 16.11
C ILE A 22 -2.82 -17.89 16.29
N ALA A 23 -3.28 -17.59 17.50
CA ALA A 23 -4.66 -17.25 17.79
C ALA A 23 -5.03 -15.78 17.45
N GLY A 24 -4.07 -14.98 16.96
CA GLY A 24 -4.29 -13.58 16.56
C GLY A 24 -4.52 -12.60 17.73
N SER A 25 -4.21 -12.99 18.97
CA SER A 25 -4.47 -12.22 20.19
C SER A 25 -3.28 -11.36 20.65
N LYS A 26 -2.05 -11.62 20.19
CA LYS A 26 -0.87 -10.78 20.42
C LYS A 26 -0.36 -10.25 19.07
N ALA A 27 -0.79 -9.06 18.69
CA ALA A 27 -0.18 -8.34 17.56
C ALA A 27 1.26 -7.97 17.94
N LEU A 28 2.21 -8.70 17.37
CA LEU A 28 3.64 -8.46 17.55
C LEU A 28 4.01 -7.17 16.81
N GLU A 29 4.08 -6.05 17.52
CA GLU A 29 4.61 -4.75 17.03
C GLU A 29 6.14 -4.83 16.81
N TYR A 30 6.60 -5.74 15.95
CA TYR A 30 7.93 -5.65 15.36
C TYR A 30 7.90 -4.60 14.26
N SER A 31 8.05 -3.35 14.67
CA SER A 31 8.50 -2.26 13.80
C SER A 31 9.96 -2.50 13.38
N ASN A 32 10.20 -3.44 12.46
CA ASN A 32 11.47 -3.50 11.71
C ASN A 32 11.33 -4.24 10.36
N GLY A 33 10.61 -3.64 9.41
CA GLY A 33 10.96 -3.78 7.99
C GLY A 33 10.14 -4.74 7.11
N LEU A 34 9.10 -5.38 7.62
CA LEU A 34 8.08 -6.01 6.78
C LEU A 34 6.73 -5.39 7.09
N PHE A 35 6.57 -4.16 6.61
CA PHE A 35 5.24 -3.61 6.45
C PHE A 35 4.55 -4.45 5.39
N ASP A 36 3.58 -5.24 5.79
CA ASP A 36 2.83 -6.10 4.88
C ASP A 36 2.09 -5.20 3.89
N CYS A 37 2.69 -4.97 2.72
CA CYS A 37 2.07 -4.26 1.60
C CYS A 37 0.82 -4.99 1.07
N GLN A 38 0.38 -6.05 1.74
CA GLN A 38 -0.85 -6.79 1.46
C GLN A 38 -1.92 -6.62 2.56
N SER A 39 -1.62 -5.98 3.69
CA SER A 39 -2.63 -5.76 4.74
C SER A 39 -3.51 -4.55 4.42
N PRO A 40 -4.84 -4.72 4.22
CA PRO A 40 -5.77 -3.61 3.94
C PRO A 40 -5.77 -2.53 5.04
N THR A 41 -5.20 -2.88 6.19
CA THR A 41 -4.80 -2.10 7.36
C THR A 41 -3.95 -0.86 7.16
N SER A 42 -3.01 -0.97 6.22
CA SER A 42 -1.70 -0.43 6.50
C SER A 42 -1.59 1.04 6.01
N PRO A 43 -1.18 1.99 6.88
CA PRO A 43 -1.14 3.43 6.52
C PRO A 43 -0.28 3.75 5.29
N PHE A 44 0.75 2.95 4.99
CA PHE A 44 1.60 3.10 3.79
C PHE A 44 0.95 2.52 2.51
N MET A 45 0.01 1.57 2.64
CA MET A 45 -0.81 1.14 1.49
C MET A 45 -1.79 2.22 1.04
N GLY A 46 -2.07 3.26 1.85
CA GLY A 46 -2.88 4.38 1.42
C GLY A 46 -2.34 5.04 0.15
N SER A 47 -1.08 5.47 0.20
CA SER A 47 -0.41 6.12 -0.95
C SER A 47 -0.17 5.15 -2.10
N LEU A 48 0.24 3.90 -1.83
CA LEU A 48 0.48 2.91 -2.88
C LEU A 48 -0.81 2.54 -3.64
N ARG A 49 -1.94 2.40 -2.92
CA ARG A 49 -3.25 2.15 -3.56
C ARG A 49 -3.64 3.31 -4.46
N VAL A 50 -3.43 4.55 -4.03
CA VAL A 50 -3.69 5.73 -4.87
C VAL A 50 -2.82 5.70 -6.12
N LEU A 51 -1.52 5.40 -5.98
CA LEU A 51 -0.63 5.29 -7.14
C LEU A 51 -1.08 4.21 -8.13
N HIS A 52 -1.37 2.99 -7.66
CA HIS A 52 -1.86 1.93 -8.56
C HIS A 52 -3.15 2.33 -9.28
N LEU A 53 -4.12 2.91 -8.57
CA LEU A 53 -5.37 3.38 -9.19
C LEU A 53 -5.13 4.42 -10.28
N VAL A 54 -4.15 5.31 -10.09
CA VAL A 54 -3.82 6.33 -11.09
C VAL A 54 -3.08 5.72 -12.29
N GLU A 55 -2.19 4.75 -12.07
CA GLU A 55 -1.54 4.01 -13.16
C GLU A 55 -2.54 3.19 -13.98
N ASP A 56 -3.46 2.47 -13.32
CA ASP A 56 -4.54 1.73 -13.95
C ASP A 56 -5.46 2.67 -14.75
N LEU A 57 -5.86 3.80 -14.15
CA LEU A 57 -6.66 4.82 -14.83
C LEU A 57 -5.95 5.34 -16.08
N ARG A 58 -4.65 5.63 -16.00
CA ARG A 58 -3.87 6.07 -17.17
C ARG A 58 -3.90 5.01 -18.27
N GLY A 59 -3.63 3.76 -17.93
CA GLY A 59 -3.61 2.66 -18.91
C GLY A 59 -4.96 2.50 -19.62
N LEU A 60 -6.06 2.59 -18.87
CA LEU A 60 -7.41 2.56 -19.44
C LEU A 60 -7.70 3.77 -20.34
N LEU A 61 -7.31 4.98 -19.91
CA LEU A 61 -7.51 6.21 -20.68
C LEU A 61 -6.66 6.27 -21.96
N GLU A 62 -5.55 5.54 -22.03
CA GLU A 62 -4.66 5.50 -23.21
C GLU A 62 -5.26 4.67 -24.36
N ILE A 63 -6.01 3.62 -24.02
CA ILE A 63 -6.67 2.73 -25.01
C ILE A 63 -8.10 3.14 -25.35
N MET A 64 -8.67 4.08 -24.59
CA MET A 64 -10.05 4.54 -24.73
C MET A 64 -10.22 5.47 -25.92
N GLU A 65 -11.37 5.39 -26.60
CA GLU A 65 -11.71 6.31 -27.67
C GLU A 65 -11.94 7.74 -27.15
N ILE A 66 -11.64 8.75 -27.97
CA ILE A 66 -11.73 10.17 -27.56
C ILE A 66 -13.15 10.54 -27.11
N ASP A 67 -14.18 10.05 -27.81
CA ASP A 67 -15.58 10.33 -27.48
C ASP A 67 -15.97 9.72 -26.11
N GLU A 68 -15.53 8.51 -25.83
CA GLU A 68 -15.76 7.83 -24.55
C GLU A 68 -15.04 8.54 -23.39
N LYS A 69 -13.81 9.03 -23.63
CA LYS A 69 -13.02 9.79 -22.66
C LYS A 69 -13.67 11.14 -22.32
N GLU A 70 -14.19 11.86 -23.31
CA GLU A 70 -14.94 13.11 -23.08
C GLU A 70 -16.24 12.84 -22.31
N GLY A 71 -16.93 11.73 -22.61
CA GLY A 71 -18.09 11.28 -21.84
C GLY A 71 -17.76 10.97 -20.38
N LEU A 72 -16.61 10.32 -20.12
CA LEU A 72 -16.14 10.01 -18.77
C LEU A 72 -15.77 11.27 -17.98
N ARG A 73 -15.16 12.27 -18.65
CA ARG A 73 -14.82 13.57 -18.04
C ARG A 73 -16.07 14.26 -17.46
N CYS A 74 -17.20 14.19 -18.17
CA CYS A 74 -18.46 14.77 -17.72
C CYS A 74 -19.05 14.10 -16.46
N GLN A 75 -18.51 12.96 -16.00
CA GLN A 75 -18.98 12.26 -14.80
C GLN A 75 -18.32 12.76 -13.50
N VAL A 76 -17.28 13.58 -13.61
CA VAL A 76 -16.57 14.13 -12.45
C VAL A 76 -16.61 15.66 -12.47
N PRO A 77 -16.46 16.34 -11.32
CA PRO A 77 -16.33 17.79 -11.29
C PRO A 77 -15.15 18.28 -12.15
N ASP A 78 -15.31 19.44 -12.80
CA ASP A 78 -14.27 20.03 -13.65
C ASP A 78 -12.93 20.17 -12.92
N SER A 79 -12.96 20.62 -11.67
CA SER A 79 -11.78 20.76 -10.82
C SER A 79 -11.02 19.44 -10.63
N THR A 80 -11.72 18.31 -10.57
CA THR A 80 -11.12 16.98 -10.43
C THR A 80 -10.52 16.54 -11.77
N ALA A 81 -11.24 16.75 -12.86
CA ALA A 81 -10.76 16.44 -14.20
C ALA A 81 -9.49 17.24 -14.54
N GLU A 82 -9.45 18.52 -14.21
CA GLU A 82 -8.29 19.39 -14.41
C GLU A 82 -7.05 18.89 -13.66
N VAL A 83 -7.20 18.56 -12.37
CA VAL A 83 -6.11 17.99 -11.55
C VAL A 83 -5.60 16.67 -12.15
N LEU A 84 -6.51 15.78 -12.57
CA LEU A 84 -6.12 14.49 -13.16
C LEU A 84 -5.38 14.68 -14.49
N MET A 85 -5.86 15.59 -15.36
CA MET A 85 -5.21 15.88 -16.63
C MET A 85 -3.81 16.48 -16.44
N GLU A 86 -3.67 17.45 -15.53
CA GLU A 86 -2.36 18.05 -15.22
C GLU A 86 -1.39 16.99 -14.72
N TRP A 87 -1.83 16.13 -13.79
CA TRP A 87 -1.00 15.07 -13.23
C TRP A 87 -0.57 14.08 -14.31
N LEU A 88 -1.50 13.61 -15.15
CA LEU A 88 -1.21 12.65 -16.22
C LEU A 88 -0.30 13.23 -17.32
N GLN A 89 -0.48 14.50 -17.69
CA GLN A 89 0.36 15.16 -18.70
C GLN A 89 1.78 15.44 -18.20
N ASN A 90 1.95 15.87 -16.94
CA ASN A 90 3.28 16.12 -16.36
C ASN A 90 4.15 14.87 -16.26
N GLN A 91 3.55 13.68 -16.16
CA GLN A 91 4.28 12.41 -16.17
C GLN A 91 4.89 12.07 -17.54
N MET A 92 4.21 12.44 -18.62
CA MET A 92 4.71 12.20 -19.99
C MET A 92 5.90 13.11 -20.35
N VAL A 93 6.01 14.26 -19.69
CA VAL A 93 7.06 15.26 -19.94
C VAL A 93 8.31 15.01 -19.09
N ARG A 94 8.24 14.17 -18.04
CA ARG A 94 9.44 13.75 -17.33
C ARG A 94 10.25 12.80 -18.21
N PRO A 95 11.43 13.18 -18.72
CA PRO A 95 12.32 12.20 -19.33
C PRO A 95 12.58 11.09 -18.31
N ALA A 96 12.73 9.84 -18.76
CA ALA A 96 13.16 8.77 -17.88
C ALA A 96 14.53 9.17 -17.31
N ASN A 97 14.54 9.65 -16.06
CA ASN A 97 15.75 10.03 -15.34
C ASN A 97 16.51 8.73 -15.01
N GLY A 98 17.23 8.18 -15.98
CA GLY A 98 17.92 6.91 -15.86
C GLY A 98 18.74 6.50 -17.08
N SER A 99 19.11 7.45 -17.95
CA SER A 99 20.18 7.24 -18.93
C SER A 99 21.38 8.07 -18.50
N LEU A 100 22.23 7.49 -17.66
CA LEU A 100 23.66 7.81 -17.59
C LEU A 100 24.43 6.49 -17.57
#